data_AF-A0A966A9A1-F1
#
_entry.id   AF-A0A966A9A1-F1
#
_cell.length_a   1.000
_cell.length_b   1.000
_cell.length_c   1.000
_cell.angle_alpha   90.00
_cell.angle_beta   90.00
_cell.angle_gamma   90.00
#
_symmetry.space_group_name_H-M   'P 1'
#
loop_
_entity.id
_entity.type
_entity.pdbx_description
1 polymer ?
#
loop_
_entity_poly.entity_id
_entity_poly.type
_entity_poly.pdbx_seq_one_letter_code
_entity_poly.pdbx_strand_id
1 'polypeptide(L)'
;LIPVGAVLYRRKLRRIHGNEATPLLPVFDLNNAKTRNWLFILTGATMVNIVILSGATYKGVEVMESVEFCGTACHTVMEPEHTAYQRSAHSRVACAECHIGPGADWFVKSKLDGAWQLVAVAFDLYPRPIPTPLHDLRPARETCEQCHWPNKFVGDKLTVRRHFQDDEANTELTTALLLKVGGAEEGLSHGIHWHVDPGVQIRYRSDETREEIYEVEFTNGDGETTVYADRRAPEDGGQWRTMDCVDCHNRPSHKYFLPEHEVDRALRDGAIDRKLPFVKREAVRIIDAEFPSHEEARAAITAELMSYYSENHPDVAQNRADAISTAARTLGDIYSVNVFPEMKVWWNTYPEHIGHQSSEGCFRCHGRKLRSEDRKTISNDCGLCHTVLAEEEQEPEILGLLNP
;
A
#
# COMPACT_ATOMS: atom_id res chain seq x y z
N LEU A 1 17.71 16.82 38.33
CA LEU A 1 17.72 18.02 39.21
C LEU A 1 18.52 17.85 40.51
N ILE A 2 18.57 16.66 41.13
CA ILE A 2 19.30 16.40 42.40
C ILE A 2 20.80 16.78 42.35
N PRO A 3 21.58 16.45 41.30
CA PRO A 3 23.00 16.82 41.23
C PRO A 3 23.22 18.33 41.19
N VAL A 4 22.35 19.04 40.45
CA VAL A 4 22.38 20.51 40.34
C VAL A 4 22.03 21.15 41.69
N GLY A 5 20.99 20.65 42.37
CA GLY A 5 20.61 21.11 43.70
C GLY A 5 21.71 20.91 44.74
N ALA A 6 22.40 19.76 44.70
CA ALA A 6 23.55 19.49 45.56
C ALA A 6 24.70 20.47 45.31
N VAL A 7 25.02 20.77 44.04
CA VAL A 7 26.05 21.76 43.68
C VAL A 7 25.66 23.17 44.15
N LEU A 8 24.40 23.57 43.98
CA LEU A 8 23.91 24.88 44.42
C LEU A 8 23.91 25.04 45.94
N TYR A 9 23.46 24.02 46.68
CA TYR A 9 23.52 23.99 48.14
C TYR A 9 24.96 24.09 48.66
N ARG A 10 25.89 23.42 47.97
CA ARG A 10 27.32 23.45 48.33
C ARG A 10 27.98 24.80 48.02
N ARG A 11 27.63 25.42 46.89
CA ARG A 11 28.03 26.80 46.57
C ARG A 11 27.54 27.77 47.65
N LYS A 12 26.31 27.58 48.14
CA LYS A 12 25.78 28.35 49.28
C LYS A 12 26.58 28.09 50.57
N LEU A 13 26.89 26.83 50.90
CA LEU A 13 27.68 26.50 52.10
C LEU A 13 29.10 27.08 52.05
N ARG A 14 29.77 27.03 50.89
CA ARG A 14 31.09 27.65 50.68
C ARG A 14 31.07 29.17 50.88
N ARG A 15 29.99 29.83 50.43
CA ARG A 15 29.80 31.28 50.64
C ARG A 15 29.59 31.63 52.12
N ILE A 16 28.95 30.75 52.91
CA ILE A 16 28.62 31.02 54.31
C ILE A 16 29.76 30.64 55.26
N HIS A 17 30.45 29.51 55.03
CA HIS A 17 31.39 28.93 55.99
C HIS A 17 32.85 28.92 55.53
N GLY A 18 33.16 29.44 54.33
CA GLY A 18 34.50 29.42 53.75
C GLY A 18 34.90 28.06 53.16
N ASN A 19 35.93 28.06 52.31
CA ASN A 19 36.36 26.87 51.56
C ASN A 19 37.03 25.81 52.45
N GLU A 20 37.63 26.19 53.58
CA GLU A 20 38.37 25.28 54.47
C GLU A 20 37.44 24.36 55.29
N ALA A 21 36.25 24.84 55.65
CA ALA A 21 35.28 24.09 56.44
C ALA A 21 34.32 23.20 55.61
N THR A 22 34.43 23.23 54.28
CA THR A 22 33.56 22.44 53.38
C THR A 22 34.37 21.38 52.65
N PRO A 23 34.14 20.07 52.92
CA PRO A 23 34.85 18.98 52.25
C PRO A 23 34.82 19.09 50.71
N LEU A 24 35.87 18.65 50.03
CA LEU A 24 35.99 18.74 48.56
C LEU A 24 34.96 17.89 47.81
N LEU A 25 34.62 16.70 48.32
CA LEU A 25 33.65 15.75 47.73
C LEU A 25 32.61 15.31 48.78
N PRO A 26 31.38 14.94 48.38
CA PRO A 26 30.39 14.41 49.32
C PRO A 26 30.94 13.14 49.98
N VAL A 27 30.77 13.00 51.29
CA VAL A 27 31.13 11.77 52.01
C VAL A 27 29.91 10.85 51.99
N PHE A 28 30.06 9.71 51.33
CA PHE A 28 29.02 8.69 51.24
C PHE A 28 29.28 7.59 52.27
N ASP A 29 28.75 7.76 53.48
CA ASP A 29 28.92 6.81 54.59
C ASP A 29 27.64 6.00 54.84
N LEU A 30 27.67 4.72 54.47
CA LEU A 30 26.57 3.77 54.64
C LEU A 30 26.36 3.31 56.09
N ASN A 31 27.32 3.57 56.98
CA ASN A 31 27.17 3.28 58.40
C ASN A 31 26.21 4.29 59.07
N ASN A 32 26.02 5.47 58.47
CA ASN A 32 25.06 6.46 58.94
C ASN A 32 23.63 6.11 58.50
N ALA A 33 22.71 5.99 59.46
CA ALA A 33 21.29 5.66 59.21
C ALA A 33 20.58 6.68 58.30
N LYS A 34 20.95 7.97 58.37
CA LYS A 34 20.38 9.02 57.52
C LYS A 34 20.78 8.85 56.05
N THR A 35 22.05 8.51 55.79
CA THR A 35 22.55 8.23 54.43
C THR A 35 21.87 7.00 53.85
N ARG A 36 21.75 5.93 54.65
CA ARG A 36 21.07 4.69 54.24
C ARG A 36 19.59 4.90 53.91
N ASN A 37 18.85 5.65 54.74
CA ASN A 37 17.44 5.96 54.48
C ASN A 37 17.27 6.80 53.21
N TRP A 38 18.12 7.81 53.00
CA TRP A 38 18.10 8.61 51.77
C TRP A 38 18.45 7.80 50.53
N LEU A 39 19.41 6.87 50.63
CA LEU A 39 19.71 5.94 49.56
C LEU A 39 18.50 5.08 49.22
N PHE A 40 17.83 4.47 50.22
CA PHE A 40 16.63 3.68 49.97
C PHE A 40 15.50 4.49 49.32
N ILE A 41 15.26 5.72 49.78
CA ILE A 41 14.27 6.61 49.18
C ILE A 41 14.65 6.95 47.73
N LEU A 42 15.90 7.32 47.47
CA LEU A 42 16.37 7.67 46.14
C LEU A 42 16.28 6.47 45.19
N THR A 43 16.73 5.29 45.63
CA THR A 43 16.65 4.06 44.84
C THR A 43 15.20 3.68 44.59
N GLY A 44 14.32 3.75 45.60
CA GLY A 44 12.89 3.49 45.47
C GLY A 44 12.21 4.44 44.50
N ALA A 45 12.42 5.75 44.65
CA ALA A 45 11.90 6.76 43.73
C ALA A 45 12.46 6.62 42.30
N THR A 46 13.73 6.25 42.17
CA THR A 46 14.35 5.97 40.86
C THR A 46 13.70 4.76 40.20
N MET A 47 13.47 3.67 40.95
CA MET A 47 12.80 2.48 40.44
C MET A 47 11.38 2.80 39.96
N VAL A 48 10.62 3.57 40.76
CA VAL A 48 9.28 4.04 40.37
C VAL A 48 9.32 4.89 39.10
N ASN A 49 10.28 5.83 38.99
CA ASN A 49 10.45 6.63 37.78
C ASN A 49 10.81 5.77 36.57
N ILE A 50 11.67 4.76 36.72
CA ILE A 50 12.00 3.82 35.64
C ILE A 50 10.73 3.11 35.18
N VAL A 51 9.93 2.55 36.10
CA VAL A 51 8.67 1.86 35.75
C VAL A 51 7.71 2.79 35.02
N ILE A 52 7.53 4.02 35.51
CA ILE A 52 6.64 5.01 34.88
C ILE A 52 7.15 5.38 33.48
N LEU A 53 8.43 5.70 33.34
CA LEU A 53 9.02 6.11 32.05
C LEU A 53 9.02 4.97 31.05
N SER A 54 9.37 3.75 31.48
CA SER A 54 9.30 2.56 30.63
C SER A 54 7.87 2.27 30.19
N GLY A 55 6.89 2.34 31.10
CA GLY A 55 5.48 2.16 30.75
C GLY A 55 4.96 3.23 29.80
N ALA A 56 5.28 4.50 30.05
CA ALA A 56 4.90 5.62 29.18
C ALA A 56 5.56 5.53 27.80
N THR A 57 6.85 5.14 27.74
CA THR A 57 7.58 4.94 26.48
C THR A 57 6.98 3.78 25.69
N TYR A 58 6.73 2.64 26.34
CA TYR A 58 6.10 1.48 25.71
C TYR A 58 4.73 1.86 25.13
N LYS A 59 3.89 2.54 25.91
CA LYS A 59 2.57 2.94 25.42
C LYS A 59 2.66 3.98 24.29
N GLY A 60 3.61 4.91 24.38
CA GLY A 60 3.87 5.87 23.31
C GLY A 60 4.27 5.20 22.00
N VAL A 61 5.14 4.20 22.05
CA VAL A 61 5.54 3.41 20.88
C VAL A 61 4.35 2.65 20.29
N GLU A 62 3.58 1.97 21.13
CA GLU A 62 2.38 1.23 20.70
C GLU A 62 1.37 2.14 19.98
N VAL A 63 1.16 3.37 20.49
CA VAL A 63 0.31 4.37 19.82
C VAL A 63 0.90 4.80 18.49
N MET A 64 2.21 5.11 18.43
CA MET A 64 2.88 5.54 17.21
C MET A 64 2.97 4.46 16.12
N GLU A 65 2.69 3.22 16.44
CA GLU A 65 2.67 2.08 15.51
C GLU A 65 1.25 1.61 15.17
N SER A 66 0.24 2.26 15.75
CA SER A 66 -1.16 1.99 15.46
C SER A 66 -1.56 2.51 14.08
N VAL A 67 -2.53 1.84 13.48
CA VAL A 67 -3.17 2.27 12.23
C VAL A 67 -3.76 3.68 12.37
N GLU A 68 -4.34 4.00 13.52
CA GLU A 68 -4.95 5.31 13.75
C GLU A 68 -3.90 6.42 13.74
N PHE A 69 -2.76 6.23 14.42
CA PHE A 69 -1.69 7.22 14.37
C PHE A 69 -1.14 7.38 12.95
N CYS A 70 -0.76 6.29 12.29
CA CYS A 70 -0.18 6.35 10.94
C CYS A 70 -1.15 6.91 9.89
N GLY A 71 -2.44 6.58 9.99
CA GLY A 71 -3.45 6.94 8.99
C GLY A 71 -4.12 8.28 9.20
N THR A 72 -4.20 8.77 10.45
CA THR A 72 -5.03 9.94 10.78
C THR A 72 -4.24 11.13 11.34
N ALA A 73 -3.03 10.92 11.88
CA ALA A 73 -2.25 12.02 12.44
C ALA A 73 -1.84 13.04 11.37
N CYS A 74 -1.49 12.57 10.18
CA CYS A 74 -1.18 13.39 9.00
C CYS A 74 -2.34 13.35 8.00
N HIS A 75 -3.51 13.82 8.44
CA HIS A 75 -4.80 13.67 7.74
C HIS A 75 -4.76 13.90 6.21
N THR A 76 -4.23 15.00 5.69
CA THR A 76 -4.14 15.23 4.23
C THR A 76 -3.19 14.27 3.51
N VAL A 77 -2.00 14.04 4.06
CA VAL A 77 -0.95 13.26 3.36
C VAL A 77 -1.28 11.78 3.35
N MET A 78 -1.85 11.29 4.44
CA MET A 78 -2.11 9.86 4.66
C MET A 78 -3.54 9.43 4.31
N GLU A 79 -4.47 10.36 4.09
CA GLU A 79 -5.85 10.05 3.72
C GLU A 79 -5.96 9.11 2.50
N PRO A 80 -5.21 9.29 1.39
CA PRO A 80 -5.30 8.37 0.24
C PRO A 80 -4.95 6.93 0.62
N GLU A 81 -3.79 6.75 1.26
CA GLU A 81 -3.26 5.43 1.60
C GLU A 81 -4.07 4.78 2.74
N HIS A 82 -4.54 5.56 3.71
CA HIS A 82 -5.39 5.08 4.80
C HIS A 82 -6.77 4.64 4.29
N THR A 83 -7.38 5.42 3.40
CA THR A 83 -8.67 5.10 2.78
C THR A 83 -8.58 3.81 1.96
N ALA A 84 -7.53 3.69 1.14
CA ALA A 84 -7.29 2.47 0.36
C ALA A 84 -7.02 1.25 1.26
N TYR A 85 -6.24 1.43 2.33
CA TYR A 85 -5.94 0.38 3.32
C TYR A 85 -7.21 -0.22 3.93
N GLN A 86 -8.16 0.61 4.35
CA GLN A 86 -9.41 0.17 4.98
C GLN A 86 -10.26 -0.73 4.07
N ARG A 87 -10.12 -0.58 2.75
CA ARG A 87 -10.85 -1.35 1.73
C ARG A 87 -10.10 -2.59 1.25
N SER A 88 -8.92 -2.85 1.78
CA SER A 88 -8.03 -3.90 1.30
C SER A 88 -8.16 -5.22 2.06
N ALA A 89 -7.56 -6.28 1.48
CA ALA A 89 -7.42 -7.58 2.12
C ALA A 89 -6.54 -7.53 3.39
N HIS A 90 -5.76 -6.46 3.58
CA HIS A 90 -4.88 -6.26 4.71
C HIS A 90 -5.39 -5.20 5.70
N SER A 91 -6.66 -4.80 5.62
CA SER A 91 -7.31 -3.81 6.51
C SER A 91 -7.30 -4.15 8.01
N ARG A 92 -6.79 -5.34 8.38
CA ARG A 92 -6.61 -5.80 9.76
C ARG A 92 -5.16 -6.06 10.15
N VAL A 93 -4.20 -5.78 9.27
CA VAL A 93 -2.76 -5.87 9.52
C VAL A 93 -2.26 -4.47 9.86
N ALA A 94 -1.54 -4.27 10.97
CA ALA A 94 -1.10 -2.92 11.34
C ALA A 94 -0.10 -2.36 10.32
N CYS A 95 -0.12 -1.03 10.09
CA CYS A 95 0.81 -0.37 9.16
C CYS A 95 2.28 -0.71 9.49
N ALA A 96 2.60 -0.74 10.78
CA ALA A 96 3.94 -1.06 11.28
C ALA A 96 4.41 -2.49 10.94
N GLU A 97 3.51 -3.46 10.72
CA GLU A 97 3.90 -4.83 10.37
C GLU A 97 4.54 -4.92 8.97
N CYS A 98 4.16 -4.02 8.06
CA CYS A 98 4.75 -3.94 6.72
C CYS A 98 5.81 -2.84 6.60
N HIS A 99 5.58 -1.66 7.18
CA HIS A 99 6.42 -0.46 6.96
C HIS A 99 7.57 -0.26 7.97
N ILE A 100 7.55 -0.97 9.10
CA ILE A 100 8.61 -0.88 10.14
C ILE A 100 9.21 -2.28 10.36
N GLY A 101 8.34 -3.24 10.67
CA GLY A 101 8.65 -4.62 11.01
C GLY A 101 9.49 -4.77 12.30
N PRO A 102 9.78 -6.02 12.71
CA PRO A 102 10.47 -6.30 13.97
C PRO A 102 11.98 -5.97 13.90
N GLY A 103 12.59 -5.73 15.06
CA GLY A 103 14.05 -5.57 15.24
C GLY A 103 14.48 -4.15 15.61
N ALA A 104 15.57 -4.03 16.39
CA ALA A 104 16.04 -2.75 16.91
C ALA A 104 16.55 -1.79 15.81
N ASP A 105 17.22 -2.31 14.78
CA ASP A 105 17.79 -1.48 13.70
C ASP A 105 16.69 -0.83 12.86
N TRP A 106 15.70 -1.61 12.44
CA TRP A 106 14.54 -1.12 11.69
C TRP A 106 13.66 -0.18 12.51
N PHE A 107 13.52 -0.47 13.81
CA PHE A 107 12.87 0.46 14.73
C PHE A 107 13.58 1.82 14.73
N VAL A 108 14.90 1.87 14.93
CA VAL A 108 15.66 3.13 14.93
C VAL A 108 15.55 3.85 13.58
N LYS A 109 15.75 3.12 12.46
CA LYS A 109 15.62 3.69 11.12
C LYS A 109 14.25 4.32 10.91
N SER A 110 13.17 3.59 11.21
CA SER A 110 11.81 4.07 11.04
C SER A 110 11.49 5.32 11.87
N LYS A 111 12.04 5.46 13.09
CA LYS A 111 11.80 6.65 13.91
C LYS A 111 12.59 7.87 13.42
N LEU A 112 13.78 7.67 12.84
CA LEU A 112 14.53 8.76 12.20
C LEU A 112 13.83 9.22 10.92
N ASP A 113 13.38 8.27 10.08
CA ASP A 113 12.62 8.56 8.87
C ASP A 113 11.30 9.24 9.22
N GLY A 114 10.58 8.76 10.25
CA GLY A 114 9.36 9.38 10.76
C GLY A 114 9.56 10.78 11.32
N ALA A 115 10.69 11.06 11.98
CA ALA A 115 11.04 12.42 12.41
C ALA A 115 11.24 13.35 11.23
N TRP A 116 11.89 12.87 10.15
CA TRP A 116 12.01 13.63 8.91
C TRP A 116 10.66 13.83 8.23
N GLN A 117 9.80 12.81 8.19
CA GLN A 117 8.42 12.94 7.65
C GLN A 117 7.62 14.00 8.41
N LEU A 118 7.75 14.08 9.73
CA LEU A 118 7.10 15.14 10.52
C LEU A 118 7.62 16.53 10.13
N VAL A 119 8.92 16.69 9.90
CA VAL A 119 9.50 17.93 9.36
C VAL A 119 8.96 18.21 7.96
N ALA A 120 8.94 17.20 7.08
CA ALA A 120 8.47 17.35 5.72
C ALA A 120 7.01 17.79 5.66
N VAL A 121 6.14 17.21 6.49
CA VAL A 121 4.73 17.60 6.60
C VAL A 121 4.60 19.01 7.18
N ALA A 122 5.36 19.34 8.24
CA ALA A 122 5.28 20.64 8.90
C ALA A 122 5.75 21.82 8.02
N PHE A 123 6.68 21.57 7.09
CA PHE A 123 7.26 22.58 6.20
C PHE A 123 6.85 22.42 4.72
N ASP A 124 5.91 21.53 4.43
CA ASP A 124 5.45 21.26 3.06
C ASP A 124 6.56 20.83 2.07
N LEU A 125 7.49 20.00 2.55
CA LEU A 125 8.68 19.54 1.82
C LEU A 125 8.50 18.13 1.24
N TYR A 126 7.34 17.84 0.66
CA TYR A 126 7.05 16.52 0.07
C TYR A 126 6.41 16.64 -1.33
N PRO A 127 6.70 15.69 -2.24
CA PRO A 127 6.09 15.65 -3.55
C PRO A 127 4.61 15.28 -3.48
N ARG A 128 3.86 15.71 -4.50
CA ARG A 128 2.44 15.34 -4.69
C ARG A 128 2.26 14.94 -6.16
N PRO A 129 1.84 13.70 -6.46
CA PRO A 129 1.63 12.59 -5.53
C PRO A 129 2.94 12.07 -4.90
N ILE A 130 2.83 11.25 -3.85
CA ILE A 130 4.00 10.58 -3.24
C ILE A 130 4.56 9.57 -4.24
N PRO A 131 5.85 9.60 -4.61
CA PRO A 131 6.40 8.76 -5.65
C PRO A 131 6.42 7.28 -5.24
N THR A 132 6.20 6.42 -6.23
CA THR A 132 6.39 4.97 -6.14
C THR A 132 7.37 4.53 -7.22
N PRO A 133 8.15 3.46 -6.98
CA PRO A 133 8.13 2.55 -5.83
C PRO A 133 8.83 3.12 -4.59
N LEU A 134 8.47 2.63 -3.40
CA LEU A 134 9.18 3.00 -2.16
C LEU A 134 10.57 2.33 -2.16
N HIS A 135 11.62 3.13 -1.91
CA HIS A 135 13.01 2.65 -1.89
C HIS A 135 13.44 2.04 -0.55
N ASP A 136 12.77 2.42 0.54
CA ASP A 136 13.13 2.02 1.91
C ASP A 136 12.28 0.88 2.48
N LEU A 137 11.41 0.27 1.65
CA LEU A 137 10.63 -0.88 2.08
C LEU A 137 11.54 -2.08 2.32
N ARG A 138 11.26 -2.82 3.39
CA ARG A 138 11.97 -4.06 3.73
C ARG A 138 11.78 -5.11 2.63
N PRO A 139 12.75 -6.03 2.44
CA PRO A 139 12.61 -7.13 1.51
C PRO A 139 11.33 -7.94 1.78
N ALA A 140 10.70 -8.47 0.73
CA ALA A 140 9.47 -9.28 0.87
C ALA A 140 9.64 -10.48 1.82
N ARG A 141 10.84 -11.06 1.89
CA ARG A 141 11.21 -12.15 2.83
C ARG A 141 11.02 -11.81 4.31
N GLU A 142 11.19 -10.54 4.66
CA GLU A 142 11.07 -10.07 6.04
C GLU A 142 9.70 -9.47 6.36
N THR A 143 8.83 -9.34 5.35
CA THR A 143 7.50 -8.71 5.46
C THR A 143 6.41 -9.67 4.98
N CYS A 144 6.25 -9.81 3.67
CA CYS A 144 5.25 -10.65 3.03
C CYS A 144 5.34 -12.11 3.49
N GLU A 145 6.56 -12.67 3.55
CA GLU A 145 6.76 -14.10 3.79
C GLU A 145 6.52 -14.55 5.23
N GLN A 146 6.37 -13.61 6.17
CA GLN A 146 5.94 -13.89 7.54
C GLN A 146 4.50 -14.44 7.58
N CYS A 147 3.69 -14.10 6.57
CA CYS A 147 2.30 -14.56 6.44
C CYS A 147 2.05 -15.38 5.15
N HIS A 148 2.78 -15.11 4.07
CA HIS A 148 2.62 -15.74 2.76
C HIS A 148 3.82 -16.64 2.43
N TRP A 149 3.67 -17.96 2.54
CA TRP A 149 4.80 -18.88 2.33
C TRP A 149 5.03 -19.19 0.83
N PRO A 150 6.17 -18.77 0.23
CA PRO A 150 6.43 -19.00 -1.20
C PRO A 150 6.54 -20.50 -1.54
N ASN A 151 7.01 -21.30 -0.58
CA ASN A 151 7.18 -22.75 -0.70
C ASN A 151 5.85 -23.52 -0.69
N LYS A 152 4.71 -22.84 -0.51
CA LYS A 152 3.41 -23.48 -0.50
C LYS A 152 2.72 -23.23 -1.82
N PHE A 153 2.47 -24.30 -2.56
CA PHE A 153 1.64 -24.28 -3.75
C PHE A 153 0.23 -23.77 -3.43
N VAL A 154 -0.23 -22.76 -4.19
CA VAL A 154 -1.53 -22.10 -3.97
C VAL A 154 -2.63 -22.70 -4.88
N GLY A 155 -2.23 -23.39 -5.95
CA GLY A 155 -3.17 -23.88 -6.97
C GLY A 155 -3.62 -22.81 -7.95
N ASP A 156 -4.50 -23.18 -8.86
CA ASP A 156 -5.11 -22.25 -9.80
C ASP A 156 -6.28 -21.51 -9.14
N LYS A 157 -6.46 -20.23 -9.51
CA LYS A 157 -7.50 -19.37 -8.97
C LYS A 157 -8.51 -19.00 -10.05
N LEU A 158 -9.74 -19.47 -9.89
CA LEU A 158 -10.86 -18.98 -10.68
C LEU A 158 -11.16 -17.52 -10.31
N THR A 159 -11.25 -16.67 -11.32
CA THR A 159 -11.63 -15.26 -11.22
C THR A 159 -12.80 -15.01 -12.16
N VAL A 160 -13.92 -14.58 -11.60
CA VAL A 160 -15.12 -14.19 -12.35
C VAL A 160 -15.27 -12.68 -12.24
N ARG A 161 -15.29 -12.00 -13.39
CA ARG A 161 -15.45 -10.55 -13.47
C ARG A 161 -16.74 -10.26 -14.21
N ARG A 162 -17.53 -9.34 -13.66
CA ARG A 162 -18.76 -8.86 -14.26
C ARG A 162 -18.52 -7.43 -14.71
N HIS A 163 -18.93 -7.17 -15.94
CA HIS A 163 -18.79 -5.88 -16.61
C HIS A 163 -20.14 -5.48 -17.17
N PHE A 164 -20.42 -4.19 -17.21
CA PHE A 164 -21.66 -3.67 -17.77
C PHE A 164 -21.35 -2.85 -19.02
N GLN A 165 -22.10 -3.06 -20.09
CA GLN A 165 -21.97 -2.27 -21.32
C GLN A 165 -22.53 -0.85 -21.15
N ASP A 166 -22.11 0.04 -22.05
CA ASP A 166 -22.54 1.43 -22.12
C ASP A 166 -23.91 1.61 -22.84
N ASP A 167 -24.69 0.53 -22.95
CA ASP A 167 -26.00 0.50 -23.59
C ASP A 167 -27.13 0.90 -22.63
N GLU A 168 -28.35 1.06 -23.16
CA GLU A 168 -29.49 1.53 -22.37
C GLU A 168 -29.83 0.54 -21.25
N ALA A 169 -29.69 -0.76 -21.53
CA ALA A 169 -30.00 -1.83 -20.60
C ALA A 169 -28.90 -2.06 -19.54
N ASN A 170 -27.71 -1.47 -19.72
CA ASN A 170 -26.50 -1.80 -18.97
C ASN A 170 -26.30 -3.33 -19.00
N THR A 171 -26.15 -3.90 -20.19
CA THR A 171 -26.05 -5.34 -20.41
C THR A 171 -24.88 -5.92 -19.60
N GLU A 172 -25.18 -6.88 -18.72
CA GLU A 172 -24.19 -7.56 -17.90
C GLU A 172 -23.46 -8.62 -18.72
N LEU A 173 -22.15 -8.48 -18.85
CA LEU A 173 -21.24 -9.44 -19.43
C LEU A 173 -20.35 -10.06 -18.35
N THR A 174 -19.96 -11.31 -18.54
CA THR A 174 -19.09 -12.03 -17.63
C THR A 174 -17.84 -12.53 -18.35
N THR A 175 -16.70 -12.29 -17.73
CA THR A 175 -15.41 -12.89 -18.10
C THR A 175 -14.96 -13.80 -16.97
N ALA A 176 -14.74 -15.09 -17.27
CA ALA A 176 -14.28 -16.09 -16.34
C ALA A 176 -12.88 -16.57 -16.74
N LEU A 177 -11.93 -16.43 -15.81
CA LEU A 177 -10.52 -16.78 -16.03
C LEU A 177 -10.08 -17.78 -14.96
N LEU A 178 -9.41 -18.86 -15.37
CA LEU A 178 -8.62 -19.69 -14.46
C LEU A 178 -7.19 -19.14 -14.44
N LEU A 179 -6.83 -18.40 -13.39
CA LEU A 179 -5.48 -17.89 -13.20
C LEU A 179 -4.56 -19.00 -12.74
N LYS A 180 -3.45 -19.21 -13.46
CA LYS A 180 -2.43 -20.19 -13.14
C LYS A 180 -1.47 -19.60 -12.09
N VAL A 181 -1.95 -19.42 -10.87
CA VAL A 181 -1.15 -18.81 -9.79
C VAL A 181 0.05 -19.69 -9.47
N GLY A 182 -0.20 -20.99 -9.30
CA GLY A 182 0.85 -21.98 -9.13
C GLY A 182 1.71 -21.75 -7.88
N GLY A 183 3.02 -21.99 -8.00
CA GLY A 183 4.00 -21.83 -6.93
C GLY A 183 5.06 -22.91 -6.94
N ALA A 184 5.92 -22.88 -5.92
CA ALA A 184 6.92 -23.92 -5.72
C ALA A 184 6.25 -25.24 -5.32
N GLU A 185 6.61 -26.31 -6.03
CA GLU A 185 6.26 -27.70 -5.74
C GLU A 185 7.51 -28.55 -6.02
N GLU A 186 7.75 -29.62 -5.25
CA GLU A 186 8.98 -30.42 -5.37
C GLU A 186 9.24 -30.86 -6.82
N GLY A 187 10.25 -30.25 -7.46
CA GLY A 187 10.67 -30.54 -8.82
C GLY A 187 9.77 -30.01 -9.95
N LEU A 188 8.73 -29.21 -9.65
CA LEU A 188 7.65 -28.88 -10.59
C LEU A 188 7.13 -27.44 -10.51
N SER A 189 7.95 -26.47 -10.09
CA SER A 189 7.51 -25.06 -9.96
C SER A 189 6.92 -24.52 -11.26
N HIS A 190 5.67 -24.06 -11.20
CA HIS A 190 4.89 -23.65 -12.37
C HIS A 190 3.89 -22.53 -12.02
N GLY A 191 3.24 -21.97 -13.04
CA GLY A 191 2.32 -20.84 -12.89
C GLY A 191 3.04 -19.55 -12.49
N ILE A 192 2.32 -18.45 -12.31
CA ILE A 192 2.87 -17.10 -12.12
C ILE A 192 3.85 -17.05 -10.94
N HIS A 193 3.64 -17.80 -9.85
CA HIS A 193 4.50 -17.79 -8.68
C HIS A 193 5.81 -18.58 -8.83
N TRP A 194 6.10 -19.21 -9.98
CA TRP A 194 7.42 -19.81 -10.19
C TRP A 194 8.56 -18.77 -10.05
N HIS A 195 8.28 -17.49 -10.31
CA HIS A 195 9.23 -16.37 -10.16
C HIS A 195 9.76 -16.17 -8.73
N VAL A 196 9.03 -16.64 -7.72
CA VAL A 196 9.42 -16.53 -6.29
C VAL A 196 9.87 -17.86 -5.70
N ASP A 197 10.15 -18.86 -6.55
CA ASP A 197 10.73 -20.12 -6.12
C ASP A 197 12.13 -19.89 -5.50
N PRO A 198 12.46 -20.49 -4.34
CA PRO A 198 13.77 -20.29 -3.71
C PRO A 198 14.97 -20.77 -4.54
N GLY A 199 14.75 -21.71 -5.46
CA GLY A 199 15.74 -22.25 -6.38
C GLY A 199 15.95 -21.37 -7.61
N VAL A 200 15.17 -20.31 -7.81
CA VAL A 200 15.39 -19.36 -8.91
C VAL A 200 15.80 -17.99 -8.36
N GLN A 201 16.59 -17.27 -9.16
CA GLN A 201 16.87 -15.87 -8.91
C GLN A 201 16.64 -15.07 -10.19
N ILE A 202 15.83 -14.02 -10.07
CA ILE A 202 15.61 -13.07 -11.16
C ILE A 202 16.12 -11.73 -10.70
N ARG A 203 17.07 -11.16 -11.43
CA ARG A 203 17.54 -9.78 -11.24
C ARG A 203 17.20 -8.99 -12.49
N TYR A 204 16.89 -7.72 -12.32
CA TYR A 204 16.63 -6.86 -13.46
C TYR A 204 17.21 -5.47 -13.26
N ARG A 205 17.54 -4.83 -14.38
CA ARG A 205 17.95 -3.43 -14.46
C ARG A 205 16.79 -2.63 -15.06
N SER A 206 16.38 -1.56 -14.39
CA SER A 206 15.29 -0.70 -14.84
C SER A 206 15.58 0.78 -14.64
N ASP A 207 14.69 1.62 -15.14
CA ASP A 207 14.57 3.01 -14.69
C ASP A 207 14.14 3.10 -13.20
N GLU A 208 14.06 4.31 -12.67
CA GLU A 208 13.71 4.56 -11.26
C GLU A 208 12.26 4.15 -10.92
N THR A 209 11.34 4.25 -11.88
CA THR A 209 9.93 3.85 -11.70
C THR A 209 9.73 2.33 -11.72
N ARG A 210 10.72 1.59 -12.23
CA ARG A 210 10.67 0.15 -12.51
C ARG A 210 9.68 -0.23 -13.62
N GLU A 211 9.16 0.72 -14.37
CA GLU A 211 8.26 0.44 -15.50
C GLU A 211 9.05 0.05 -16.75
N GLU A 212 10.21 0.66 -16.96
CA GLU A 212 11.05 0.38 -18.12
C GLU A 212 12.17 -0.59 -17.74
N ILE A 213 11.99 -1.86 -18.12
CA ILE A 213 13.00 -2.90 -17.90
C ILE A 213 13.98 -2.92 -19.08
N TYR A 214 15.26 -2.83 -18.74
CA TYR A 214 16.37 -2.78 -19.68
C TYR A 214 17.03 -4.15 -19.83
N GLU A 215 17.24 -4.84 -18.71
CA GLU A 215 17.92 -6.13 -18.66
C GLU A 215 17.29 -7.03 -17.60
N VAL A 216 17.27 -8.33 -17.86
CA VAL A 216 16.84 -9.38 -16.93
C VAL A 216 17.91 -10.48 -16.92
N GLU A 217 18.43 -10.76 -15.73
CA GLU A 217 19.25 -11.94 -15.45
C GLU A 217 18.38 -12.98 -14.75
N PHE A 218 18.31 -14.17 -15.34
CA PHE A 218 17.63 -15.31 -14.76
C PHE A 218 18.66 -16.39 -14.43
N THR A 219 18.78 -16.73 -13.15
CA THR A 219 19.60 -17.84 -12.65
C THR A 219 18.69 -18.97 -12.17
N ASN A 220 18.88 -20.17 -12.72
CA ASN A 220 18.11 -21.36 -12.35
C ASN A 220 18.72 -22.10 -11.13
N GLY A 221 18.08 -23.19 -10.69
CA GLY A 221 18.52 -23.97 -9.54
C GLY A 221 19.86 -24.68 -9.69
N ASP A 222 20.32 -24.86 -10.94
CA ASP A 222 21.64 -25.43 -11.24
C ASP A 222 22.73 -24.34 -11.28
N GLY A 223 22.37 -23.06 -11.11
CA GLY A 223 23.27 -21.92 -11.15
C GLY A 223 23.56 -21.38 -12.56
N GLU A 224 22.94 -21.94 -13.60
CA GLU A 224 23.07 -21.43 -14.97
C GLU A 224 22.31 -20.10 -15.08
N THR A 225 22.98 -19.10 -15.65
CA THR A 225 22.42 -17.75 -15.81
C THR A 225 22.18 -17.43 -17.27
N THR A 226 20.96 -17.01 -17.60
CA THR A 226 20.60 -16.45 -18.91
C THR A 226 20.30 -14.96 -18.77
N VAL A 227 20.93 -14.15 -19.62
CA VAL A 227 20.70 -12.70 -19.67
C VAL A 227 19.81 -12.37 -20.87
N TYR A 228 18.81 -11.52 -20.64
CA TYR A 228 17.95 -10.93 -21.66
C TYR A 228 18.07 -9.41 -21.61
N ALA A 229 18.44 -8.77 -22.71
CA ALA A 229 18.67 -7.33 -22.76
C ALA A 229 17.87 -6.68 -23.90
N ASP A 230 17.41 -5.44 -23.68
CA ASP A 230 16.95 -4.56 -24.74
C ASP A 230 18.17 -3.92 -25.43
N ARG A 231 18.25 -4.04 -26.75
CA ARG A 231 19.32 -3.40 -27.54
C ARG A 231 19.24 -1.88 -27.56
N ARG A 232 18.09 -1.32 -27.18
CA ARG A 232 17.87 0.13 -27.06
C ARG A 232 18.07 0.64 -25.64
N ALA A 233 18.41 -0.25 -24.69
CA ALA A 233 18.67 0.15 -23.32
C ALA A 233 19.83 1.16 -23.27
N PRO A 234 19.78 2.15 -22.36
CA PRO A 234 20.94 2.99 -22.07
C PRO A 234 22.12 2.14 -21.59
N GLU A 235 23.32 2.42 -22.11
CA GLU A 235 24.57 1.76 -21.70
C GLU A 235 24.89 2.05 -20.23
N ASP A 236 24.72 3.30 -19.80
CA ASP A 236 24.90 3.75 -18.43
C ASP A 236 23.56 4.09 -17.76
N GLY A 237 23.51 3.89 -16.43
CA GLY A 237 22.35 4.21 -15.61
C GLY A 237 21.39 3.04 -15.35
N GLY A 238 20.28 3.33 -14.67
CA GLY A 238 19.33 2.35 -14.18
C GLY A 238 19.74 1.70 -12.85
N GLN A 239 18.78 1.03 -12.23
CA GLN A 239 18.94 0.42 -10.90
C GLN A 239 18.79 -1.09 -11.02
N TRP A 240 19.76 -1.82 -10.46
CA TRP A 240 19.67 -3.27 -10.33
C TRP A 240 18.88 -3.66 -9.09
N ARG A 241 17.94 -4.59 -9.26
CA ARG A 241 17.15 -5.15 -8.17
C ARG A 241 16.97 -6.65 -8.38
N THR A 242 16.96 -7.39 -7.27
CA THR A 242 16.47 -8.77 -7.24
C THR A 242 14.95 -8.73 -7.12
N MET A 243 14.27 -9.39 -8.05
CA MET A 243 12.82 -9.49 -8.08
C MET A 243 12.29 -10.12 -6.79
N ASP A 244 11.24 -9.53 -6.24
CA ASP A 244 10.48 -10.09 -5.13
C ASP A 244 8.96 -9.89 -5.30
N CYS A 245 8.19 -10.18 -4.26
CA CYS A 245 6.74 -10.14 -4.29
C CYS A 245 6.19 -8.77 -4.73
N VAL A 246 6.84 -7.66 -4.36
CA VAL A 246 6.29 -6.32 -4.60
C VAL A 246 6.54 -5.80 -6.01
N ASP A 247 7.35 -6.50 -6.82
CA ASP A 247 7.52 -6.12 -8.21
C ASP A 247 6.30 -6.51 -9.07
N CYS A 248 5.51 -7.49 -8.60
CA CYS A 248 4.20 -7.86 -9.16
C CYS A 248 3.02 -7.42 -8.27
N HIS A 249 3.09 -7.66 -6.97
CA HIS A 249 2.10 -7.23 -5.98
C HIS A 249 2.46 -5.85 -5.40
N ASN A 250 2.69 -4.87 -6.28
CA ASN A 250 3.17 -3.54 -5.91
C ASN A 250 2.18 -2.71 -5.07
N ARG A 251 0.89 -3.11 -5.03
CA ARG A 251 -0.16 -2.49 -4.22
C ARG A 251 -1.00 -3.53 -3.48
N PRO A 252 -0.47 -4.20 -2.45
CA PRO A 252 -1.21 -5.25 -1.74
C PRO A 252 -2.35 -4.69 -0.86
N SER A 253 -2.18 -3.46 -0.37
CA SER A 253 -3.10 -2.81 0.60
C SER A 253 -3.63 -1.47 0.13
N HIS A 254 -2.93 -0.77 -0.76
CA HIS A 254 -3.27 0.60 -1.16
C HIS A 254 -3.68 0.65 -2.63
N LYS A 255 -4.80 -0.01 -2.96
CA LYS A 255 -5.31 -0.08 -4.34
C LYS A 255 -6.27 1.07 -4.63
N TYR A 256 -5.98 1.78 -5.70
CA TYR A 256 -6.90 2.73 -6.34
C TYR A 256 -7.44 2.07 -7.60
N PHE A 257 -8.75 1.93 -7.70
CA PHE A 257 -9.39 1.23 -8.80
C PHE A 257 -9.85 2.21 -9.86
N LEU A 258 -9.79 1.82 -11.13
CA LEU A 258 -10.30 2.63 -12.25
C LEU A 258 -11.82 2.88 -12.15
N PRO A 259 -12.33 3.97 -12.77
CA PRO A 259 -13.75 4.31 -12.77
C PRO A 259 -14.66 3.15 -13.17
N GLU A 260 -14.30 2.46 -14.25
CA GLU A 260 -15.10 1.39 -14.82
C GLU A 260 -15.28 0.24 -13.85
N HIS A 261 -14.20 -0.14 -13.16
CA HIS A 261 -14.20 -1.20 -12.17
C HIS A 261 -15.09 -0.85 -10.97
N GLU A 262 -15.01 0.38 -10.47
CA GLU A 262 -15.80 0.83 -9.32
C GLU A 262 -17.29 0.93 -9.66
N VAL A 263 -17.61 1.43 -10.85
CA VAL A 263 -19.01 1.50 -11.35
C VAL A 263 -19.56 0.11 -11.61
N ASP A 264 -18.79 -0.79 -12.24
CA ASP A 264 -19.20 -2.19 -12.44
C ASP A 264 -19.49 -2.87 -11.11
N ARG A 265 -18.63 -2.65 -10.11
CA ARG A 265 -18.84 -3.18 -8.76
C ARG A 265 -20.13 -2.65 -8.15
N ALA A 266 -20.38 -1.34 -8.25
CA ALA A 266 -21.57 -0.72 -7.69
C ALA A 266 -22.87 -1.16 -8.37
N LEU A 267 -22.86 -1.39 -9.69
CA LEU A 267 -23.98 -1.97 -10.44
C LEU A 267 -24.24 -3.43 -10.05
N ARG A 268 -23.16 -4.22 -9.96
CA ARG A 268 -23.22 -5.63 -9.55
C ARG A 268 -23.79 -5.79 -8.14
N ASP A 269 -23.35 -4.95 -7.21
CA ASP A 269 -23.72 -5.02 -5.80
C ASP A 269 -25.10 -4.35 -5.54
N GLY A 270 -25.71 -3.74 -6.56
CA GLY A 270 -27.01 -3.08 -6.47
C GLY A 270 -26.98 -1.72 -5.76
N ALA A 271 -25.80 -1.18 -5.49
CA ALA A 271 -25.63 0.17 -4.94
C ALA A 271 -26.00 1.27 -5.96
N ILE A 272 -25.92 0.95 -7.25
CA ILE A 272 -26.51 1.70 -8.36
C ILE A 272 -27.55 0.82 -9.04
N ASP A 273 -28.77 1.33 -9.22
CA ASP A 273 -29.84 0.57 -9.88
C ASP A 273 -29.57 0.47 -11.39
N ARG A 274 -29.16 -0.71 -11.84
CA ARG A 274 -28.89 -1.01 -13.26
C ARG A 274 -30.09 -0.83 -14.20
N LYS A 275 -31.30 -0.66 -13.68
CA LYS A 275 -32.49 -0.35 -14.50
C LYS A 275 -32.58 1.12 -14.90
N LEU A 276 -31.68 1.97 -14.39
CA LEU A 276 -31.55 3.34 -14.86
C LEU A 276 -30.91 3.32 -16.27
N PRO A 277 -31.59 3.86 -17.29
CA PRO A 277 -31.07 3.88 -18.66
C PRO A 277 -29.67 4.51 -18.71
N PHE A 278 -28.73 3.84 -19.39
CA PHE A 278 -27.36 4.30 -19.64
C PHE A 278 -26.55 4.68 -18.39
N VAL A 279 -26.94 4.22 -17.19
CA VAL A 279 -26.30 4.64 -15.95
C VAL A 279 -24.82 4.25 -15.90
N LYS A 280 -24.40 3.12 -16.50
CA LYS A 280 -22.99 2.72 -16.60
C LYS A 280 -22.17 3.76 -17.35
N ARG A 281 -22.62 4.12 -18.56
CA ARG A 281 -21.95 5.09 -19.43
C ARG A 281 -21.83 6.45 -18.76
N GLU A 282 -22.94 6.97 -18.23
CA GLU A 282 -22.94 8.30 -17.60
C GLU A 282 -22.16 8.31 -16.29
N ALA A 283 -22.26 7.25 -15.48
CA ALA A 283 -21.48 7.14 -14.25
C ALA A 283 -19.98 7.24 -14.51
N VAL A 284 -19.45 6.46 -15.46
CA VAL A 284 -18.02 6.48 -15.82
C VAL A 284 -17.64 7.85 -16.37
N ARG A 285 -18.40 8.38 -17.34
CA ARG A 285 -18.13 9.71 -17.94
C ARG A 285 -18.05 10.83 -16.89
N ILE A 286 -18.97 10.84 -15.93
CA ILE A 286 -19.08 11.91 -14.93
C ILE A 286 -17.94 11.84 -13.90
N ILE A 287 -17.60 10.64 -13.41
CA ILE A 287 -16.59 10.49 -12.34
C ILE A 287 -15.14 10.50 -12.87
N ASP A 288 -14.94 10.36 -14.17
CA ASP A 288 -13.61 10.48 -14.80
C ASP A 288 -13.10 11.94 -14.84
N ALA A 289 -13.98 12.91 -14.59
CA ALA A 289 -13.61 14.32 -14.51
C ALA A 289 -12.77 14.65 -13.25
N GLU A 290 -11.81 15.57 -13.42
CA GLU A 290 -11.02 16.11 -12.32
C GLU A 290 -11.76 17.25 -11.60
N PHE A 291 -11.96 17.11 -10.30
CA PHE A 291 -12.58 18.12 -9.45
C PHE A 291 -11.59 18.64 -8.40
N PRO A 292 -11.66 19.92 -8.01
CA PRO A 292 -10.73 20.51 -7.03
C PRO A 292 -10.83 19.92 -5.62
N SER A 293 -11.99 19.39 -5.22
CA SER A 293 -12.24 18.82 -3.91
C SER A 293 -13.32 17.73 -3.96
N HIS A 294 -13.40 16.89 -2.93
CA HIS A 294 -14.48 15.91 -2.82
C HIS A 294 -15.87 16.54 -2.66
N GLU A 295 -15.97 17.73 -2.07
CA GLU A 295 -17.24 18.44 -1.91
C GLU A 295 -17.75 18.92 -3.28
N GLU A 296 -16.87 19.56 -4.06
CA GLU A 296 -17.18 19.99 -5.42
C GLU A 296 -17.49 18.81 -6.34
N ALA A 297 -16.73 17.72 -6.23
CA ALA A 297 -17.02 16.48 -6.95
C ALA A 297 -18.44 15.98 -6.65
N ARG A 298 -18.80 15.83 -5.37
CA ARG A 298 -20.14 15.35 -4.96
C ARG A 298 -21.25 16.25 -5.51
N ALA A 299 -21.07 17.57 -5.43
CA ALA A 299 -22.04 18.52 -5.94
C ALA A 299 -22.19 18.44 -7.47
N ALA A 300 -21.07 18.44 -8.20
CA ALA A 300 -21.05 18.38 -9.66
C ALA A 300 -21.59 17.06 -10.20
N ILE A 301 -21.12 15.93 -9.65
CA ILE A 301 -21.59 14.58 -10.01
C ILE A 301 -23.11 14.48 -9.83
N THR A 302 -23.64 15.00 -8.72
CA THR A 302 -25.07 14.99 -8.45
C THR A 302 -25.83 15.86 -9.45
N ALA A 303 -25.35 17.07 -9.71
CA ALA A 303 -25.99 17.98 -10.64
C ALA A 303 -26.02 17.43 -12.07
N GLU A 304 -24.89 16.89 -12.56
CA GLU A 304 -24.78 16.35 -13.91
C GLU A 304 -25.68 15.13 -14.11
N LEU A 305 -25.67 14.17 -13.18
CA LEU A 305 -26.49 12.97 -13.31
C LEU A 305 -27.99 13.31 -13.29
N MET A 306 -28.39 14.24 -12.43
CA MET A 306 -29.77 14.72 -12.38
C MET A 306 -30.17 15.46 -13.67
N SER A 307 -29.29 16.33 -14.19
CA SER A 307 -29.53 17.05 -15.45
C SER A 307 -29.73 16.06 -16.60
N TYR A 308 -28.83 15.07 -16.71
CA TYR A 308 -28.90 14.03 -17.74
C TYR A 308 -30.27 13.33 -17.77
N TYR A 309 -30.76 12.85 -16.62
CA TYR A 309 -32.05 12.18 -16.57
C TYR A 309 -33.22 13.15 -16.80
N SER A 310 -33.15 14.39 -16.29
CA SER A 310 -34.20 15.37 -16.51
C SER A 310 -34.36 15.77 -17.98
N GLU A 311 -33.26 15.80 -18.74
CA GLU A 311 -33.24 16.21 -20.14
C GLU A 311 -33.53 15.04 -21.09
N ASN A 312 -32.96 13.86 -20.83
CA ASN A 312 -32.99 12.73 -21.76
C ASN A 312 -34.03 11.66 -21.39
N HIS A 313 -34.43 11.57 -20.12
CA HIS A 313 -35.41 10.58 -19.64
C HIS A 313 -36.38 11.19 -18.59
N PRO A 314 -37.21 12.19 -18.94
CA PRO A 314 -38.05 12.91 -17.98
C PRO A 314 -38.98 12.01 -17.15
N ASP A 315 -39.54 10.95 -17.76
CA ASP A 315 -40.38 9.98 -17.06
C ASP A 315 -39.60 9.20 -16.00
N VAL A 316 -38.33 8.87 -16.27
CA VAL A 316 -37.44 8.21 -15.29
C VAL A 316 -37.08 9.20 -14.20
N ALA A 317 -36.75 10.46 -14.55
CA ALA A 317 -36.45 11.50 -13.56
C ALA A 317 -37.61 11.71 -12.57
N GLN A 318 -38.86 11.68 -13.04
CA GLN A 318 -40.04 11.82 -12.18
C GLN A 318 -40.30 10.58 -11.32
N ASN A 319 -40.26 9.39 -11.91
CA ASN A 319 -40.68 8.16 -11.24
C ASN A 319 -39.57 7.46 -10.44
N ARG A 320 -38.30 7.82 -10.68
CA ARG A 320 -37.11 7.14 -10.14
C ARG A 320 -36.09 8.13 -9.56
N ALA A 321 -36.54 9.31 -9.13
CA ALA A 321 -35.71 10.36 -8.52
C ALA A 321 -34.83 9.82 -7.38
N ASP A 322 -35.37 8.96 -6.51
CA ASP A 322 -34.62 8.36 -5.40
C ASP A 322 -33.49 7.44 -5.87
N ALA A 323 -33.70 6.70 -6.96
CA ALA A 323 -32.68 5.82 -7.54
C ALA A 323 -31.55 6.65 -8.17
N ILE A 324 -31.89 7.75 -8.85
CA ILE A 324 -30.91 8.68 -9.43
C ILE A 324 -30.12 9.38 -8.31
N SER A 325 -30.78 9.83 -7.25
CA SER A 325 -30.13 10.44 -6.07
C SER A 325 -29.20 9.46 -5.38
N THR A 326 -29.61 8.19 -5.25
CA THR A 326 -28.76 7.14 -4.69
C THR A 326 -27.56 6.87 -5.58
N ALA A 327 -27.75 6.77 -6.90
CA ALA A 327 -26.65 6.63 -7.84
C ALA A 327 -25.65 7.78 -7.73
N ALA A 328 -26.11 9.04 -7.74
CA ALA A 328 -25.27 10.22 -7.58
C ALA A 328 -24.44 10.21 -6.29
N ARG A 329 -25.06 9.86 -5.15
CA ARG A 329 -24.35 9.73 -3.87
C ARG A 329 -23.28 8.63 -3.92
N THR A 330 -23.63 7.46 -4.45
CA THR A 330 -22.70 6.34 -4.62
C THR A 330 -21.50 6.72 -5.51
N LEU A 331 -21.73 7.48 -6.58
CA LEU A 331 -20.66 7.98 -7.46
C LEU A 331 -19.73 8.96 -6.74
N GLY A 332 -20.28 9.88 -5.95
CA GLY A 332 -19.50 10.78 -5.10
C GLY A 332 -18.65 10.04 -4.06
N ASP A 333 -19.18 8.96 -3.49
CA ASP A 333 -18.43 8.12 -2.55
C ASP A 333 -17.32 7.34 -3.24
N ILE A 334 -17.61 6.71 -4.40
CA ILE A 334 -16.62 6.06 -5.27
C ILE A 334 -15.48 7.01 -5.61
N TYR A 335 -15.79 8.25 -5.97
CA TYR A 335 -14.80 9.28 -6.27
C TYR A 335 -13.90 9.54 -5.04
N SER A 336 -14.51 9.79 -3.88
CA SER A 336 -13.78 10.17 -2.66
C SER A 336 -12.86 9.09 -2.08
N VAL A 337 -13.04 7.83 -2.48
CA VAL A 337 -12.20 6.72 -2.01
C VAL A 337 -11.12 6.28 -3.01
N ASN A 338 -11.04 6.92 -4.18
CA ASN A 338 -10.03 6.62 -5.20
C ASN A 338 -9.27 7.87 -5.69
N VAL A 339 -9.87 9.05 -5.58
CA VAL A 339 -9.33 10.33 -6.08
C VAL A 339 -9.12 11.28 -4.92
N PHE A 340 -7.93 11.86 -4.81
CA PHE A 340 -7.54 12.79 -3.74
C PHE A 340 -6.85 14.01 -4.35
N PRO A 341 -7.61 15.08 -4.69
CA PRO A 341 -7.09 16.24 -5.39
C PRO A 341 -5.94 16.95 -4.68
N GLU A 342 -6.01 17.07 -3.34
CA GLU A 342 -4.96 17.71 -2.53
C GLU A 342 -3.60 17.00 -2.65
N MET A 343 -3.63 15.68 -2.82
CA MET A 343 -2.44 14.84 -3.00
C MET A 343 -2.15 14.53 -4.47
N LYS A 344 -2.94 15.08 -5.40
CA LYS A 344 -2.85 14.83 -6.85
C LYS A 344 -2.88 13.33 -7.19
N VAL A 345 -3.71 12.58 -6.46
CA VAL A 345 -3.99 11.17 -6.74
C VAL A 345 -5.28 11.09 -7.54
N TRP A 346 -5.19 10.56 -8.74
CA TRP A 346 -6.26 10.32 -9.69
C TRP A 346 -6.33 8.84 -10.04
N TRP A 347 -7.32 8.45 -10.83
CA TRP A 347 -7.64 7.05 -11.20
C TRP A 347 -6.45 6.20 -11.65
N ASN A 348 -5.49 6.79 -12.35
CA ASN A 348 -4.33 6.12 -12.95
C ASN A 348 -2.98 6.66 -12.43
N THR A 349 -2.98 7.43 -11.35
CA THR A 349 -1.75 8.02 -10.79
C THR A 349 -0.72 6.95 -10.45
N TYR A 350 -1.17 5.76 -10.06
CA TYR A 350 -0.30 4.68 -9.67
C TYR A 350 -0.64 3.38 -10.40
N PRO A 351 0.30 2.82 -11.18
CA PRO A 351 0.06 1.57 -11.90
C PRO A 351 -0.06 0.38 -10.94
N GLU A 352 -0.85 -0.63 -11.32
CA GLU A 352 -0.93 -1.94 -10.65
C GLU A 352 -0.34 -3.00 -11.58
N HIS A 353 0.58 -3.83 -11.07
CA HIS A 353 1.35 -4.77 -11.89
C HIS A 353 0.85 -6.22 -11.83
N ILE A 354 -0.25 -6.48 -11.12
CA ILE A 354 -0.81 -7.84 -10.95
C ILE A 354 -1.55 -8.37 -12.20
N GLY A 355 -1.59 -7.58 -13.28
CA GLY A 355 -2.23 -7.90 -14.54
C GLY A 355 -1.79 -6.92 -15.64
N HIS A 356 -2.45 -6.96 -16.79
CA HIS A 356 -2.07 -6.18 -17.97
C HIS A 356 -3.22 -5.31 -18.52
N GLN A 357 -4.16 -4.92 -17.66
CA GLN A 357 -5.30 -4.07 -18.06
C GLN A 357 -5.01 -2.58 -17.88
N SER A 358 -4.35 -2.20 -16.78
CA SER A 358 -4.05 -0.81 -16.43
C SER A 358 -2.56 -0.45 -16.55
N SER A 359 -1.70 -1.44 -16.73
CA SER A 359 -0.25 -1.29 -16.93
C SER A 359 0.27 -2.43 -17.81
N GLU A 360 1.55 -2.37 -18.19
CA GLU A 360 2.20 -3.50 -18.88
C GLU A 360 2.40 -4.72 -17.95
N GLY A 361 2.40 -4.52 -16.63
CA GLY A 361 2.51 -5.58 -15.63
C GLY A 361 3.66 -6.56 -15.90
N CYS A 362 3.33 -7.82 -16.17
CA CYS A 362 4.32 -8.85 -16.53
C CYS A 362 4.99 -8.62 -17.88
N PHE A 363 4.32 -7.94 -18.83
CA PHE A 363 4.86 -7.67 -20.17
C PHE A 363 6.00 -6.66 -20.20
N ARG A 364 6.27 -5.99 -19.06
CA ARG A 364 7.51 -5.22 -18.86
C ARG A 364 8.76 -6.08 -19.07
N CYS A 365 8.71 -7.36 -18.68
CA CYS A 365 9.78 -8.34 -18.91
C CYS A 365 9.44 -9.31 -20.06
N HIS A 366 8.17 -9.67 -20.23
CA HIS A 366 7.73 -10.69 -21.17
C HIS A 366 7.40 -10.12 -22.54
N GLY A 367 8.00 -10.66 -23.60
CA GLY A 367 7.74 -10.26 -24.98
C GLY A 367 9.00 -10.20 -25.82
N ARG A 368 8.96 -9.40 -26.89
CA ARG A 368 10.01 -9.38 -27.93
C ARG A 368 11.12 -8.36 -27.69
N LYS A 369 10.97 -7.49 -26.68
CA LYS A 369 11.88 -6.39 -26.34
C LYS A 369 13.21 -6.93 -25.81
N LEU A 370 13.15 -7.72 -24.73
CA LEU A 370 14.30 -8.35 -24.10
C LEU A 370 14.69 -9.64 -24.82
N ARG A 371 15.97 -9.76 -25.19
CA ARG A 371 16.49 -10.92 -25.93
C ARG A 371 17.83 -11.38 -25.37
N SER A 372 18.03 -12.70 -25.35
CA SER A 372 19.35 -13.28 -25.08
C SER A 372 20.29 -13.16 -26.27
N GLU A 373 21.57 -13.49 -26.06
CA GLU A 373 22.58 -13.56 -27.12
C GLU A 373 22.16 -14.49 -28.28
N ASP A 374 21.59 -15.66 -27.94
CA ASP A 374 21.00 -16.62 -28.88
C ASP A 374 19.68 -16.16 -29.51
N ARG A 375 19.25 -14.92 -29.24
CA ARG A 375 17.99 -14.32 -29.71
C ARG A 375 16.73 -14.99 -29.15
N LYS A 376 16.83 -15.68 -28.01
CA LYS A 376 15.65 -16.17 -27.28
C LYS A 376 14.95 -14.99 -26.59
N THR A 377 13.63 -15.05 -26.50
CA THR A 377 12.79 -14.06 -25.83
C THR A 377 12.12 -14.68 -24.62
N ILE A 378 11.73 -13.85 -23.66
CA ILE A 378 10.85 -14.27 -22.56
C ILE A 378 9.42 -14.37 -23.13
N SER A 379 8.81 -15.56 -23.07
CA SER A 379 7.51 -15.80 -23.71
C SER A 379 6.40 -14.95 -23.09
N ASN A 380 5.55 -14.35 -23.91
CA ASN A 380 4.35 -13.60 -23.50
C ASN A 380 3.05 -14.32 -23.88
N ASP A 381 3.10 -15.65 -23.99
CA ASP A 381 1.92 -16.46 -24.26
C ASP A 381 0.90 -16.35 -23.12
N CYS A 382 -0.36 -16.03 -23.46
CA CYS A 382 -1.43 -15.82 -22.47
C CYS A 382 -1.69 -17.07 -21.62
N GLY A 383 -1.52 -18.25 -22.22
CA GLY A 383 -1.72 -19.55 -21.57
C GLY A 383 -0.71 -19.86 -20.46
N LEU A 384 0.36 -19.08 -20.32
CA LEU A 384 1.27 -19.16 -19.16
C LEU A 384 0.63 -18.60 -17.89
N CYS A 385 -0.25 -17.62 -18.03
CA CYS A 385 -0.81 -16.86 -16.90
C CYS A 385 -2.25 -17.26 -16.60
N HIS A 386 -3.08 -17.48 -17.62
CA HIS A 386 -4.47 -17.83 -17.42
C HIS A 386 -5.06 -18.64 -18.56
N THR A 387 -6.16 -19.34 -18.26
CA THR A 387 -7.04 -19.95 -19.24
C THR A 387 -8.35 -19.18 -19.25
N VAL A 388 -8.79 -18.77 -20.44
CA VAL A 388 -10.08 -18.10 -20.64
C VAL A 388 -11.16 -19.18 -20.68
N LEU A 389 -12.13 -19.08 -19.78
CA LEU A 389 -13.27 -20.00 -19.69
C LEU A 389 -14.54 -19.40 -20.29
N ALA A 390 -14.67 -18.08 -20.20
CA ALA A 390 -15.69 -17.27 -20.88
C ALA A 390 -15.14 -15.85 -21.03
N GLU A 391 -15.46 -15.17 -22.13
CA GLU A 391 -15.00 -13.81 -22.42
C GLU A 391 -16.17 -12.95 -22.87
N GLU A 392 -16.55 -11.98 -22.03
CA GLU A 392 -17.60 -11.02 -22.34
C GLU A 392 -18.95 -11.66 -22.75
N GLU A 393 -19.30 -12.77 -22.11
CA GLU A 393 -20.51 -13.53 -22.41
C GLU A 393 -21.67 -13.14 -21.47
N GLN A 394 -22.90 -13.10 -21.99
CA GLN A 394 -24.10 -13.03 -21.17
C GLN A 394 -24.40 -14.42 -20.61
N GLU A 395 -24.55 -14.53 -19.29
CA GLU A 395 -24.90 -15.77 -18.59
C GLU A 395 -24.08 -17.01 -19.05
N PRO A 396 -22.73 -16.98 -19.00
CA PRO A 396 -21.94 -18.07 -19.56
C PRO A 396 -22.17 -19.38 -18.82
N GLU A 397 -22.17 -20.50 -19.56
CA GLU A 397 -22.48 -21.84 -19.05
C GLU A 397 -21.63 -22.23 -17.83
N ILE A 398 -20.38 -21.74 -17.78
CA ILE A 398 -19.45 -21.99 -16.67
C ILE A 398 -20.02 -21.53 -15.32
N LEU A 399 -20.83 -20.47 -15.27
CA LEU A 399 -21.44 -20.02 -14.01
C LEU A 399 -22.44 -21.02 -13.46
N GLY A 400 -23.21 -21.67 -14.34
CA GLY A 400 -24.16 -22.72 -13.95
C GLY A 400 -23.44 -23.97 -13.41
N LEU A 401 -22.24 -24.27 -13.90
CA LEU A 401 -21.42 -25.37 -13.39
C LEU A 401 -20.78 -25.06 -12.02
N LEU A 402 -20.49 -23.79 -11.74
CA LEU A 402 -19.82 -23.36 -10.51
C LEU A 402 -20.76 -23.19 -9.31
N ASN A 403 -22.02 -22.85 -9.55
CA ASN A 403 -23.07 -22.74 -8.55
C ASN A 403 -24.31 -23.56 -8.98
N PRO A 404 -24.25 -24.90 -8.90
CA PRO A 404 -25.29 -25.80 -9.38
C PRO A 404 -26.61 -25.74 -8.59
#